data_AF-A0A949RKH9-F1
#
_entry.id   AF-A0A949RKH9-F1
#
_cell.length_a   1.000
_cell.length_b   1.000
_cell.length_c   1.000
_cell.angle_alpha   90.00
_cell.angle_beta   90.00
_cell.angle_gamma   90.00
#
_symmetry.space_group_name_H-M   'P 1'
#
loop_
_entity.id
_entity.type
_entity.pdbx_description
1 polymer ?
#
loop_
_entity_poly.entity_id
_entity_poly.type
_entity_poly.pdbx_seq_one_letter_code
_entity_poly.pdbx_strand_id
1 'polypeptide(L)'
;MFAAGPARYFEKKVAPILTRRCLSCHNNQMKDGGISFLDRDSLLKGGSHGPAVVPGKPGQSYLLRAIGYKDDVKMPPGIPLPAREVKILTEWIRRGAAWGRIGPQ
;
A
#
# COMPACT_ATOMS: atom_id res chain seq x y z
N MET A 1 -0.57 23.19 11.38
CA MET A 1 -0.44 22.13 12.39
C MET A 1 0.31 20.95 11.77
N PHE A 2 1.54 20.66 12.22
CA PHE A 2 2.27 19.47 11.77
C PHE A 2 1.68 18.25 12.48
N ALA A 3 1.17 17.27 11.72
CA ALA A 3 0.59 16.06 12.30
C ALA A 3 1.66 15.24 13.04
N ALA A 4 1.76 15.43 14.36
CA ALA A 4 2.52 14.55 15.24
C ALA A 4 1.66 13.33 15.58
N GLY A 5 1.72 12.29 14.74
CA GLY A 5 0.92 11.07 14.93
C GLY A 5 1.19 9.98 13.88
N PRO A 6 0.36 8.91 13.85
CA PRO A 6 0.45 7.79 12.90
C PRO A 6 0.62 8.19 11.41
N ALA A 7 0.10 9.35 11.01
CA ALA A 7 0.32 9.94 9.68
C ALA A 7 1.81 10.20 9.35
N ARG A 8 2.63 10.56 10.35
CA ARG A 8 4.07 10.79 10.17
C ARG A 8 4.82 9.51 9.80
N TYR A 9 4.38 8.35 10.29
CA TYR A 9 4.96 7.07 9.87
C TYR A 9 4.64 6.80 8.41
N PHE A 10 3.40 7.06 8.00
CA PHE A 10 2.99 6.92 6.61
C PHE A 10 3.84 7.80 5.68
N GLU A 11 3.89 9.10 5.93
CA GLU A 11 4.61 10.06 5.08
C GLU A 11 6.11 9.77 5.00
N LYS A 12 6.74 9.36 6.11
CA LYS A 12 8.19 9.12 6.15
C LYS A 12 8.62 7.73 5.68
N LYS A 13 7.77 6.71 5.84
CA LYS A 13 8.16 5.31 5.62
C LYS A 13 7.36 4.63 4.53
N VAL A 14 6.06 4.91 4.43
CA VAL A 14 5.14 4.22 3.52
C VAL A 14 5.02 4.95 2.19
N ALA A 15 4.72 6.25 2.20
CA ALA A 15 4.51 7.05 1.00
C ALA A 15 5.69 6.93 0.00
N PRO A 16 6.98 6.98 0.41
CA PRO A 16 8.08 6.81 -0.54
C PRO A 16 8.12 5.43 -1.20
N ILE A 17 7.64 4.38 -0.52
CA ILE A 17 7.53 3.03 -1.09
C ILE A 17 6.40 3.00 -2.11
N LEU A 18 5.21 3.50 -1.74
CA LEU A 18 4.05 3.52 -2.65
C LEU A 18 4.37 4.30 -3.92
N THR A 19 5.00 5.48 -3.79
CA THR A 19 5.41 6.31 -4.92
C THR A 19 6.35 5.56 -5.87
N ARG A 20 7.38 4.89 -5.34
CA ARG A 20 8.39 4.21 -6.17
C ARG A 20 7.96 2.86 -6.71
N ARG A 21 7.06 2.15 -6.01
CA ARG A 21 6.77 0.73 -6.29
C ARG A 21 5.38 0.48 -6.86
N CYS A 22 4.42 1.37 -6.63
CA CYS A 22 3.01 1.11 -6.91
C CYS A 22 2.43 2.09 -7.93
N LEU A 23 2.85 3.36 -7.92
CA LEU A 23 2.19 4.41 -8.69
C LEU A 23 2.45 4.38 -10.20
N SER A 24 3.36 3.55 -10.70
CA SER A 24 3.53 3.38 -12.15
C SER A 24 2.30 2.75 -12.81
N CYS A 25 1.57 1.87 -12.10
CA CYS A 25 0.46 1.09 -12.64
C CYS A 25 -0.84 1.19 -11.81
N HIS A 26 -0.76 1.69 -10.57
CA HIS A 26 -1.89 1.79 -9.65
C HIS A 26 -2.05 3.22 -9.12
N ASN A 27 -2.42 4.12 -10.03
CA ASN A 27 -2.67 5.54 -9.80
C ASN A 27 -4.08 5.94 -10.28
N ASN A 28 -4.39 7.23 -10.34
CA ASN A 28 -5.75 7.67 -10.71
C ASN A 28 -6.06 7.54 -12.21
N GLN A 29 -5.05 7.50 -13.06
CA GLN A 29 -5.17 7.38 -14.52
C GLN A 29 -5.06 5.91 -14.99
N MET A 30 -4.14 5.15 -14.39
CA MET A 30 -3.94 3.73 -14.63
C MET A 30 -4.26 2.99 -13.33
N LYS A 31 -5.41 2.32 -13.29
CA LYS A 31 -5.95 1.62 -12.12
C LYS A 31 -5.91 0.12 -12.35
N ASP A 32 -4.73 -0.46 -12.54
CA ASP A 32 -4.62 -1.89 -12.78
C ASP A 32 -5.24 -2.68 -11.63
N GLY A 33 -6.03 -3.70 -11.95
CA GLY A 33 -6.80 -4.45 -10.98
C GLY A 33 -7.88 -3.63 -10.25
N GLY A 34 -8.22 -2.43 -10.71
CA GLY A 34 -9.26 -1.57 -10.15
C GLY A 34 -8.83 -0.73 -8.94
N ILE A 35 -7.53 -0.61 -8.67
CA ILE A 35 -7.02 0.07 -7.46
C ILE A 35 -6.13 1.27 -7.79
N SER A 36 -6.20 2.30 -6.95
CA SER A 36 -5.27 3.44 -6.93
C SER A 36 -4.66 3.59 -5.53
N PHE A 37 -3.33 3.64 -5.45
CA PHE A 37 -2.64 3.94 -4.18
C PHE A 37 -2.62 5.42 -3.84
N LEU A 38 -3.16 6.30 -4.69
CA LEU A 38 -3.36 7.72 -4.37
C LEU A 38 -4.68 7.97 -3.63
N ASP A 39 -5.56 6.98 -3.58
CA ASP A 39 -6.89 7.09 -2.98
C ASP A 39 -7.05 6.02 -1.90
N ARG A 40 -7.19 6.48 -0.65
CA ARG A 40 -7.39 5.60 0.50
C ARG A 40 -8.63 4.73 0.33
N ASP A 41 -9.74 5.30 -0.14
CA ASP A 41 -11.00 4.59 -0.22
C ASP A 41 -10.95 3.53 -1.32
N SER A 42 -10.21 3.78 -2.40
CA SER A 42 -9.88 2.76 -3.40
C SER A 42 -9.15 1.56 -2.81
N LEU A 43 -8.21 1.76 -1.87
CA LEU A 43 -7.50 0.65 -1.23
C LEU A 43 -8.36 -0.15 -0.25
N LEU A 44 -9.27 0.53 0.45
CA LEU A 44 -10.17 -0.11 1.42
C LEU A 44 -11.28 -0.89 0.73
N LYS A 45 -11.88 -0.33 -0.33
CA LYS A 45 -12.83 -1.07 -1.17
C LYS A 45 -12.13 -2.21 -1.91
N GLY A 46 -10.92 -1.91 -2.41
CA GLY A 46 -10.14 -2.82 -3.23
C GLY A 46 -10.73 -3.02 -4.62
N GLY A 47 -10.14 -3.95 -5.34
CA GLY A 47 -10.48 -4.26 -6.73
C GLY A 47 -11.06 -5.66 -6.87
N SER A 48 -10.72 -6.33 -7.96
CA SER A 48 -11.25 -7.66 -8.30
C SER A 48 -10.96 -8.75 -7.26
N HIS A 49 -10.01 -8.54 -6.35
CA HIS A 49 -9.58 -9.50 -5.33
C HIS A 49 -9.99 -9.10 -3.90
N GLY A 50 -10.91 -8.14 -3.77
CA GLY A 50 -11.32 -7.56 -2.49
C GLY A 50 -10.36 -6.48 -1.98
N PRO A 51 -10.51 -6.07 -0.70
CA PRO A 51 -9.73 -4.98 -0.11
C PRO A 51 -8.22 -5.15 -0.27
N ALA A 52 -7.57 -4.15 -0.85
CA ALA A 52 -6.11 -4.13 -0.93
C ALA A 52 -5.50 -4.00 0.47
N VAL A 53 -6.12 -3.19 1.33
CA VAL A 53 -5.70 -2.93 2.71
C VAL A 53 -6.89 -3.10 3.65
N VAL A 54 -6.70 -3.91 4.69
CA VAL A 54 -7.63 -4.03 5.82
C VAL A 54 -6.93 -3.50 7.07
N PRO A 55 -7.28 -2.29 7.56
CA PRO A 55 -6.66 -1.67 8.73
C PRO A 55 -6.60 -2.63 9.93
N GLY A 56 -5.41 -2.78 10.51
CA GLY A 56 -5.17 -3.65 11.66
C GLY A 56 -5.08 -5.14 11.34
N LYS A 57 -5.35 -5.56 10.09
CA LYS A 57 -5.40 -6.98 9.70
C LYS A 57 -4.47 -7.29 8.51
N PRO A 58 -3.14 -7.37 8.74
CA PRO A 58 -2.18 -7.73 7.70
C PRO A 58 -2.53 -9.02 6.95
N GLY A 59 -2.94 -10.07 7.67
CA GLY A 59 -3.30 -11.36 7.05
C GLY A 59 -4.54 -11.33 6.14
N GLN A 60 -5.41 -10.31 6.29
CA GLN A 60 -6.60 -10.12 5.45
C GLN A 60 -6.39 -9.09 4.33
N SER A 61 -5.22 -8.46 4.28
CA SER A 61 -4.91 -7.41 3.29
C SER A 61 -4.32 -8.02 2.02
N TYR A 62 -5.01 -7.87 0.89
CA TYR A 62 -4.55 -8.46 -0.37
C TYR A 62 -3.18 -7.94 -0.81
N LEU A 63 -2.86 -6.67 -0.53
CA LEU A 63 -1.56 -6.06 -0.81
C LEU A 63 -0.40 -6.96 -0.33
N LEU A 64 -0.47 -7.48 0.90
CA LEU A 64 0.63 -8.27 1.48
C LEU A 64 0.74 -9.67 0.87
N ARG A 65 -0.36 -10.23 0.36
CA ARG A 65 -0.33 -11.49 -0.39
C ARG A 65 0.34 -11.27 -1.74
N ALA A 66 -0.07 -10.23 -2.47
CA ALA A 66 0.43 -9.91 -3.80
C ALA A 66 1.93 -9.55 -3.79
N ILE A 67 2.38 -8.70 -2.85
CA ILE A 67 3.81 -8.30 -2.77
C ILE A 67 4.70 -9.35 -2.09
N GLY A 68 4.09 -10.26 -1.34
CA GLY A 68 4.76 -11.42 -0.77
C GLY A 68 4.85 -12.61 -1.74
N TYR A 69 4.26 -12.49 -2.93
CA TYR A 69 4.17 -13.55 -3.94
C TYR A 69 3.53 -14.84 -3.39
N LYS A 70 2.51 -14.67 -2.55
CA LYS A 70 1.77 -15.77 -1.89
C LYS A 70 0.45 -16.12 -2.59
N ASP A 71 0.25 -15.56 -3.78
CA ASP A 71 -0.97 -15.69 -4.58
C ASP A 71 -0.57 -15.76 -6.06
N ASP A 72 -1.53 -16.05 -6.93
CA ASP A 72 -1.29 -16.14 -8.38
C ASP A 72 -0.91 -14.78 -8.96
N VAL A 73 -1.50 -13.71 -8.43
CA VAL A 73 -1.16 -12.33 -8.77
C VAL A 73 0.04 -11.87 -7.95
N LYS A 74 1.16 -11.62 -8.63
CA LYS A 74 2.43 -11.20 -8.04
C LYS A 74 2.69 -9.73 -8.36
N MET A 75 2.95 -8.93 -7.33
CA MET A 75 3.18 -7.48 -7.47
C MET A 75 4.49 -6.99 -6.84
N PRO A 76 5.27 -6.13 -7.52
CA PRO A 76 5.14 -5.81 -8.94
C PRO A 76 5.45 -7.06 -9.78
N PRO A 77 5.11 -7.06 -11.09
CA PRO A 77 5.60 -8.07 -12.01
C PRO A 77 7.14 -8.10 -12.00
N GLY A 78 7.72 -9.30 -12.04
CA GLY A 78 9.17 -9.48 -12.11
C GLY A 78 9.84 -9.52 -10.74
N ILE A 79 10.44 -8.40 -10.32
CA ILE A 79 11.32 -8.36 -9.12
C ILE A 79 10.50 -8.03 -7.87
N PRO A 80 10.49 -8.90 -6.84
CA PRO A 80 9.80 -8.64 -5.59
C PRO A 80 10.32 -7.40 -4.86
N LEU A 81 9.48 -6.82 -3.98
CA LEU A 81 9.95 -5.81 -3.06
C LEU A 81 11.00 -6.40 -2.11
N PRO A 82 12.04 -5.62 -1.74
CA PRO A 82 12.94 -6.00 -0.66
C PRO A 82 12.16 -6.28 0.63
N ALA A 83 12.58 -7.30 1.39
CA ALA A 83 11.90 -7.71 2.63
C ALA A 83 11.70 -6.54 3.63
N ARG A 84 12.63 -5.58 3.67
CA ARG A 84 12.51 -4.36 4.48
C ARG A 84 11.30 -3.49 4.10
N GLU A 85 10.99 -3.36 2.81
CA GLU A 85 9.86 -2.56 2.33
C GLU A 85 8.54 -3.28 2.62
N VAL A 86 8.49 -4.60 2.40
CA VAL A 86 7.35 -5.45 2.79
C VAL A 86 7.07 -5.36 4.29
N LYS A 87 8.12 -5.37 5.14
CA LYS A 87 7.99 -5.22 6.59
C LYS A 87 7.42 -3.86 6.98
N ILE A 88 7.83 -2.78 6.32
CA ILE A 88 7.29 -1.43 6.56
C ILE A 88 5.79 -1.37 6.21
N LEU A 89 5.40 -1.91 5.06
CA LEU A 89 3.99 -1.95 4.64
C LEU A 89 3.15 -2.83 5.58
N THR A 90 3.69 -3.98 5.99
CA THR A 90 3.06 -4.87 6.98
C THR A 90 2.81 -4.14 8.29
N GLU A 91 3.82 -3.42 8.80
CA GLU A 91 3.73 -2.69 10.05
C GLU A 91 2.75 -1.52 9.98
N TRP A 92 2.74 -0.80 8.85
CA TRP A 92 1.75 0.25 8.61
C TRP A 92 0.32 -0.28 8.68
N ILE A 93 0.03 -1.41 8.02
CA ILE A 93 -1.28 -2.04 8.07
C ILE A 93 -1.62 -2.48 9.50
N ARG A 94 -0.67 -3.12 10.18
CA ARG A 94 -0.83 -3.57 11.57
C ARG A 94 -1.18 -2.41 12.51
N ARG A 95 -0.64 -1.21 12.27
CA ARG A 95 -0.92 0.02 13.03
C ARG A 95 -2.22 0.72 12.64
N GLY A 96 -3.10 0.07 11.89
CA GLY A 96 -4.39 0.64 11.48
C GLY A 96 -4.34 1.43 10.17
N ALA A 97 -3.27 1.26 9.38
CA ALA A 97 -3.14 1.84 8.04
C ALA A 97 -3.44 3.36 8.00
N ALA A 98 -2.94 4.11 8.98
CA ALA A 98 -3.13 5.56 9.03
C ALA A 98 -2.65 6.21 7.73
N TRP A 99 -3.49 7.09 7.17
CA TRP A 99 -3.23 7.74 5.89
C TRP A 99 -2.67 9.14 6.10
N GLY A 100 -1.77 9.55 5.21
CA GLY A 100 -1.17 10.88 5.19
C GLY A 100 -0.97 11.33 3.75
N ARG A 101 -0.11 12.32 3.53
CA ARG A 101 0.19 12.78 2.16
C ARG A 101 1.08 11.81 1.40
N ILE A 102 0.81 11.63 0.11
CA ILE A 102 1.71 11.03 -0.87
C ILE A 102 2.24 12.16 -1.77
N GLY A 103 3.55 12.40 -1.75
CA GLY A 103 4.21 13.49 -2.48
C GLY A 103 5.47 13.96 -1.75
N PRO A 104 6.29 14.84 -2.35
CA PRO A 104 7.41 15.43 -1.62
C PRO A 104 6.87 16.13 -0.36
N GLN A 105 7.52 15.86 0.75
CA GLN A 105 7.39 16.59 2.01
C GLN A 105 8.23 17.85 1.99
#